data_AF-A0A349XMN2-F1
#
_entry.id   AF-A0A349XMN2-F1
#
_cell.length_a   1.000
_cell.length_b   1.000
_cell.length_c   1.000
_cell.angle_alpha   90.00
_cell.angle_beta   90.00
_cell.angle_gamma   90.00
#
_symmetry.space_group_name_H-M   'P 1'
#
loop_
_entity.id
_entity.type
_entity.pdbx_description
1 polymer ?
#
loop_
_entity_poly.entity_id
_entity_poly.type
_entity_poly.pdbx_seq_one_letter_code
_entity_poly.pdbx_strand_id
1 'polypeptide(L)' 'YFRTPGGILFEIATNEPGFDRDEDTAHLGEALKLPSRYEPFRNQIEANLAPLAA' A
#
# COMPACT_ATOMS: atom_id res chain seq x y z
N TYR A 1 0.03 -14.27 -7.63
CA TYR A 1 1.05 -13.99 -8.65
C TYR A 1 1.47 -15.26 -9.36
N PHE A 2 1.71 -15.21 -10.66
CA PHE A 2 2.28 -16.33 -11.43
C PHE A 2 3.04 -15.80 -12.65
N ARG A 3 3.99 -16.59 -13.17
CA ARG A 3 4.68 -16.25 -14.42
C ARG A 3 4.06 -17.00 -15.58
N THR A 4 3.84 -16.32 -16.70
CA THR A 4 3.42 -16.94 -17.96
C THR A 4 4.59 -17.71 -18.59
N PRO A 5 4.35 -18.57 -19.61
CA PRO A 5 5.43 -19.27 -20.30
C PRO A 5 6.52 -18.35 -20.89
N GLY A 6 6.17 -17.11 -21.26
CA GLY A 6 7.13 -16.09 -21.70
C GLY A 6 7.89 -15.38 -20.57
N GLY A 7 7.68 -15.79 -19.33
CA GLY A 7 8.35 -15.24 -18.14
C GLY A 7 7.70 -13.99 -17.54
N ILE A 8 6.62 -13.46 -18.13
CA ILE A 8 5.93 -12.26 -17.65
C ILE A 8 5.21 -12.55 -16.33
N LEU A 9 5.44 -11.72 -15.32
CA LEU A 9 4.78 -11.83 -14.02
C LEU A 9 3.38 -11.20 -14.08
N PHE A 10 2.36 -12.00 -13.77
CA PHE A 10 0.97 -11.60 -13.67
C PHE A 10 0.47 -11.67 -12.23
N GLU A 11 -0.50 -10.81 -11.94
CA GLU A 11 -1.29 -10.79 -10.71
C GLU A 11 -2.77 -10.90 -11.06
N ILE A 12 -3.54 -11.58 -10.21
CA ILE A 12 -4.99 -11.52 -10.22
C ILE A 12 -5.37 -10.97 -8.84
N ALA A 13 -6.02 -9.81 -8.82
CA ALA A 13 -6.47 -9.14 -7.62
C ALA A 13 -8.00 -9.07 -7.61
N THR A 14 -8.61 -9.16 -6.42
CA THR A 14 -10.05 -8.94 -6.25
C THR A 14 -10.38 -7.46 -6.37
N ASN A 15 -11.60 -7.14 -6.84
CA ASN A 15 -12.04 -5.74 -6.97
C ASN A 15 -12.25 -5.07 -5.61
N GLU A 16 -12.86 -5.77 -4.67
CA GLU A 16 -13.15 -5.31 -3.30
C GLU A 16 -12.11 -5.85 -2.32
N PRO A 17 -11.87 -5.17 -1.18
CA PRO A 17 -12.64 -4.07 -0.58
C PRO A 17 -12.29 -2.63 -1.00
N GLY A 18 -11.31 -2.39 -1.88
CA GLY A 18 -10.95 -1.03 -2.31
C GLY A 18 -10.06 -0.25 -1.32
N PHE A 19 -9.81 1.02 -1.65
CA PHE A 19 -8.87 1.90 -0.93
C PHE A 19 -9.50 2.66 0.25
N ASP A 20 -10.80 2.90 0.21
CA ASP A 20 -11.57 3.58 1.25
C ASP A 20 -11.90 2.68 2.46
N ARG A 21 -11.39 1.45 2.46
CA ARG A 21 -11.54 0.51 3.57
C ARG A 21 -11.03 1.06 4.90
N ASP A 22 -9.93 1.82 4.89
CA ASP A 22 -9.26 2.35 6.08
C ASP A 22 -8.98 3.87 6.01
N GLU A 23 -9.62 4.56 5.06
CA GLU A 23 -9.53 5.98 4.82
C GLU A 23 -10.87 6.58 4.43
N ASP A 24 -11.14 7.81 4.86
CA ASP A 24 -12.25 8.58 4.29
C ASP A 24 -11.91 8.92 2.84
N THR A 25 -12.87 8.69 1.94
CA THR A 25 -12.81 9.06 0.52
C THR A 25 -12.33 10.49 0.25
N ALA A 26 -12.66 11.45 1.12
CA ALA A 26 -12.27 12.85 0.96
C ALA A 26 -10.78 13.11 1.25
N HIS A 27 -10.09 12.17 1.89
CA HIS A 27 -8.72 12.30 2.40
C HIS A 27 -7.80 11.14 1.94
N LEU A 28 -8.16 10.42 0.87
CA LEU A 28 -7.39 9.28 0.37
C LEU A 28 -5.94 9.67 0.03
N GLY A 29 -4.98 8.89 0.54
CA GLY A 29 -3.56 9.06 0.21
C GLY A 29 -2.88 10.26 0.86
N GLU A 30 -3.56 11.00 1.74
CA GLU A 30 -2.96 12.10 2.49
C GLU A 30 -2.08 11.61 3.66
N ALA A 31 -2.32 10.39 4.15
CA ALA A 31 -1.60 9.80 5.28
C ALA A 31 -0.83 8.54 4.90
N LEU A 32 0.32 8.31 5.54
CA LEU A 32 1.02 7.03 5.47
C LEU A 32 0.24 5.95 6.24
N LYS A 33 -0.48 5.09 5.51
CA LYS A 33 -1.14 3.91 6.07
C LYS A 33 -0.22 2.70 6.11
N LEU A 34 -0.22 1.99 7.23
CA LEU A 34 0.51 0.75 7.40
C LEU A 34 -0.47 -0.39 7.69
N PRO A 35 -0.22 -1.61 7.17
CA PRO A 35 -0.91 -2.80 7.65
C PRO A 35 -0.75 -2.93 9.17
N SER A 36 -1.79 -3.37 9.88
CA SER A 36 -1.83 -3.43 11.36
C SER A 36 -0.60 -4.11 11.99
N ARG A 37 -0.09 -5.18 11.37
CA ARG A 37 1.12 -5.90 11.81
C ARG A 37 2.41 -5.06 11.79
N TYR A 38 2.42 -3.94 11.08
CA TYR A 38 3.56 -3.05 10.95
C TYR A 38 3.42 -1.74 11.71
N GLU A 39 2.23 -1.43 12.24
CA GLU A 39 2.05 -0.21 13.03
C GLU A 39 2.96 -0.08 14.26
N PRO A 40 3.32 -1.17 14.98
CA PRO A 40 4.31 -1.09 16.05
C PRO A 40 5.69 -0.57 15.61
N PHE A 41 5.98 -0.59 14.30
CA PHE A 41 7.25 -0.17 13.71
C PHE A 41 7.15 1.17 12.96
N ARG A 42 6.03 1.91 13.07
CA ARG A 42 5.80 3.16 12.34
C ARG A 42 6.97 4.13 12.37
N ASN A 43 7.47 4.43 13.57
CA ASN A 43 8.58 5.38 13.73
C ASN A 43 9.85 4.93 13.00
N GLN A 44 10.11 3.62 12.95
CA GLN A 44 11.26 3.09 12.22
C GLN A 44 11.04 3.18 10.71
N ILE A 45 9.82 2.89 10.24
CA ILE A 45 9.48 2.98 8.82
C ILE A 45 9.55 4.44 8.35
N GLU A 46 8.88 5.36 9.04
CA GLU A 46 8.85 6.79 8.70
C GLU A 46 10.25 7.41 8.67
N ALA A 47 11.13 7.04 9.61
CA ALA A 47 12.50 7.55 9.66
C ALA A 47 13.35 7.15 8.43
N ASN A 48 12.96 6.12 7.68
CA ASN A 48 13.69 5.65 6.50
C ASN A 48 13.08 6.11 5.17
N LEU A 49 11.95 6.82 5.20
CA LEU A 49 11.27 7.31 4.00
C LEU A 49 11.71 8.73 3.68
N ALA A 50 12.07 8.98 2.42
CA ALA A 50 12.26 10.33 1.92
C ALA A 50 10.87 11.00 1.78
N PRO A 51 10.72 12.28 2.18
CA PRO A 51 9.47 13.00 1.94
C PRO A 51 9.23 13.16 0.43
N LEU A 52 7.97 13.10 0.02
CA LEU A 52 7.58 13.40 -1.35
C LEU A 52 7.62 14.92 -1.57
N ALA A 53 8.27 15.36 -2.64
CA ALA A 53 8.17 16.74 -3.09
C ALA A 53 6.83 16.96 -3.78
N ALA A 54 6.25 18.14 -3.59
CA ALA A 54 5.05 18.58 -4.30
C ALA A 54 5.36 18.99 -5.75
#